data_AF-A0A916SBW3-F1
#
_entry.id   AF-A0A916SBW3-F1
#
_cell.length_a   1.000
_cell.length_b   1.000
_cell.length_c   1.000
_cell.angle_alpha   90.00
_cell.angle_beta   90.00
_cell.angle_gamma   90.00
#
_symmetry.space_group_name_H-M   'P 1'
#
loop_
_entity.id
_entity.type
_entity.pdbx_description
1 polymer ?
#
loop_
_entity_poly.entity_id
_entity_poly.type
_entity_poly.pdbx_seq_one_letter_code
_entity_poly.pdbx_strand_id
1 'polypeptide(L)'
;MLQKRMKQYITRLVSEEPQKIELYQEEMDYLKSYALIPNELTLLEKDPKTRFKDAYLERCNKETEETLSIESFAFLEQPIDYLQKQKNEFLYLESNWFELIGVDAVSLEVSDVFGTYDVLVGLKMQQKFQSSLKETLSEELQGDDARFELIFNQKDGMWDLNIALDYVEEFNEEITLEEAFLVIYQFLFKVVDRVEERSRT
;
A
#
# COMPACT_ATOMS: atom_id res chain seq x y z
N MET A 1 12.74 8.30 -3.93
CA MET A 1 12.65 6.83 -4.07
C MET A 1 11.54 6.49 -5.07
N LEU A 2 10.28 6.84 -4.79
CA LEU A 2 9.12 6.66 -5.66
C LEU A 2 9.36 7.25 -7.05
N GLN A 3 9.83 8.50 -7.17
CA GLN A 3 10.07 9.09 -8.49
C GLN A 3 11.08 8.29 -9.32
N LYS A 4 12.13 7.76 -8.67
CA LYS A 4 13.14 6.93 -9.34
C LYS A 4 12.51 5.60 -9.79
N ARG A 5 11.76 4.94 -8.91
CA ARG A 5 11.07 3.67 -9.22
C ARG A 5 10.03 3.86 -10.31
N MET A 6 9.24 4.93 -10.26
CA MET A 6 8.27 5.29 -11.29
C MET A 6 8.95 5.51 -12.65
N LYS A 7 10.03 6.29 -12.70
CA LYS A 7 10.80 6.49 -13.95
C LYS A 7 11.32 5.18 -14.52
N GLN A 8 11.84 4.29 -13.67
CA GLN A 8 12.31 2.96 -14.08
C GLN A 8 11.16 2.09 -14.58
N TYR A 9 10.02 2.10 -13.88
CA TYR A 9 8.82 1.38 -14.26
C TYR A 9 8.29 1.82 -15.62
N ILE A 10 8.13 3.12 -15.85
CA ILE A 10 7.68 3.66 -17.14
C ILE A 10 8.69 3.37 -18.24
N THR A 11 10.00 3.51 -17.98
CA THR A 11 11.04 3.19 -18.97
C THR A 11 10.94 1.73 -19.41
N ARG A 12 10.68 0.82 -18.47
CA ARG A 12 10.47 -0.60 -18.76
C ARG A 12 9.22 -0.81 -19.63
N LEU A 13 8.07 -0.23 -19.24
CA LEU A 13 6.83 -0.36 -20.02
C LEU A 13 6.98 0.19 -21.45
N VAL A 14 7.61 1.36 -21.61
CA VAL A 14 7.84 1.95 -22.94
C VAL A 14 8.80 1.10 -23.77
N SER A 15 9.75 0.39 -23.15
CA SER A 15 10.62 -0.53 -23.89
C SER A 15 9.89 -1.79 -24.38
N GLU A 16 8.84 -2.21 -23.68
CA GLU A 16 8.00 -3.37 -24.02
C GLU A 16 6.93 -2.97 -25.06
N GLU A 17 6.26 -1.83 -24.87
CA GLU A 17 5.24 -1.26 -25.77
C GLU A 17 5.48 0.24 -26.02
N PRO A 18 6.21 0.62 -27.09
CA PRO A 18 6.69 1.99 -27.29
C PRO A 18 5.63 3.06 -27.55
N GLN A 19 4.41 2.68 -27.92
CA GLN A 19 3.34 3.61 -28.31
C GLN A 19 2.17 3.67 -27.34
N LYS A 20 2.04 2.66 -26.48
CA LYS A 20 0.89 2.45 -25.62
C LYS A 20 1.36 1.85 -24.31
N ILE A 21 0.98 2.46 -23.20
CA ILE A 21 1.20 1.85 -21.87
C ILE A 21 -0.10 1.83 -21.08
N GLU A 22 -0.27 0.78 -20.30
CA GLU A 22 -1.43 0.57 -19.44
C GLU A 22 -1.01 0.78 -17.99
N LEU A 23 -1.66 1.73 -17.32
CA LEU A 23 -1.37 2.15 -15.95
C LEU A 23 -2.65 2.19 -15.14
N TYR A 24 -2.56 2.02 -13.83
CA TYR A 24 -3.68 2.35 -12.95
C TYR A 24 -3.69 3.86 -12.67
N GLN A 25 -4.80 4.31 -12.10
CA GLN A 25 -5.10 5.72 -11.91
C GLN A 25 -4.04 6.46 -11.09
N GLU A 26 -3.51 5.85 -10.02
CA GLU A 26 -2.51 6.45 -9.14
C GLU A 26 -1.22 6.79 -9.89
N GLU A 27 -0.70 5.86 -10.69
CA GLU A 27 0.48 6.09 -11.51
C GLU A 27 0.20 7.11 -12.63
N MET A 28 -0.99 7.07 -13.25
CA MET A 28 -1.37 8.06 -14.26
C MET A 28 -1.38 9.48 -13.69
N ASP A 29 -1.97 9.67 -12.51
CA ASP A 29 -2.07 10.98 -11.88
C ASP A 29 -0.71 11.46 -11.39
N TYR A 30 0.12 10.56 -10.87
CA TYR A 30 1.51 10.87 -10.55
C TYR A 30 2.26 11.42 -11.78
N LEU A 31 2.17 10.74 -12.93
CA LEU A 31 2.87 11.19 -14.14
C LEU A 31 2.39 12.55 -14.63
N LYS A 32 1.08 12.81 -14.55
CA LYS A 32 0.50 14.12 -14.90
C LYS A 32 1.02 15.22 -13.96
N SER A 33 0.94 15.00 -12.64
CA SER A 33 1.33 15.98 -11.62
C SER A 33 2.80 16.37 -11.72
N TYR A 34 3.68 15.43 -12.09
CA TYR A 34 5.12 15.68 -12.23
C TYR A 34 5.59 15.95 -13.66
N ALA A 35 4.67 16.11 -14.62
CA ALA A 35 4.98 16.30 -16.04
C ALA A 35 5.98 15.26 -16.58
N LEU A 36 5.83 14.00 -16.17
CA LEU A 36 6.72 12.89 -16.53
C LEU A 36 6.23 12.10 -17.75
N ILE A 37 5.18 12.56 -18.42
CA ILE A 37 4.61 11.90 -19.61
C ILE A 37 5.57 12.12 -20.79
N PRO A 38 6.13 11.05 -21.40
CA PRO A 38 6.88 11.18 -22.64
C PRO A 38 5.97 11.72 -23.76
N ASN A 39 6.49 12.61 -24.61
CA ASN A 39 5.76 13.09 -25.77
C ASN A 39 5.33 11.90 -26.65
N GLU A 40 4.09 11.93 -27.16
CA GLU A 40 3.50 10.95 -28.09
C GLU A 40 3.07 9.59 -27.49
N LEU A 41 3.07 9.42 -26.16
CA LEU A 41 2.65 8.17 -25.52
C LEU A 41 1.12 8.12 -25.27
N THR A 42 0.46 7.04 -25.71
CA THR A 42 -0.95 6.80 -25.37
C THR A 42 -1.05 6.08 -24.02
N LEU A 43 -1.68 6.71 -23.03
CA LEU A 43 -1.96 6.11 -21.73
C LEU A 43 -3.36 5.49 -21.73
N LEU A 44 -3.46 4.22 -21.36
CA LEU A 44 -4.73 3.58 -21.04
C LEU A 44 -4.83 3.26 -19.55
N GLU A 45 -6.00 3.47 -19.00
CA GLU A 45 -6.31 3.14 -17.61
C GLU A 45 -6.63 1.65 -17.47
N LYS A 46 -6.01 1.01 -16.47
CA LYS A 46 -6.30 -0.36 -16.05
C LYS A 46 -7.46 -0.39 -15.07
N ASP A 47 -8.25 -1.46 -15.12
CA ASP A 47 -9.27 -1.73 -14.11
C ASP A 47 -8.59 -1.99 -12.74
N PRO A 48 -8.86 -1.18 -11.70
CA PRO A 48 -8.22 -1.30 -10.39
C PRO A 48 -8.38 -2.69 -9.76
N LYS A 49 -9.46 -3.42 -10.07
CA LYS A 49 -9.71 -4.80 -9.61
C LYS A 49 -8.76 -5.85 -10.20
N THR A 50 -7.81 -5.40 -11.00
CA THR A 50 -6.77 -6.25 -11.57
C THR A 50 -5.42 -6.09 -10.88
N ARG A 51 -5.28 -5.13 -9.95
CA ARG A 51 -4.02 -4.80 -9.28
C ARG A 51 -3.41 -6.03 -8.61
N PHE A 52 -4.15 -6.73 -7.77
CA PHE A 52 -3.58 -7.84 -6.98
C PHE A 52 -3.75 -9.24 -7.59
N LYS A 53 -4.09 -9.36 -8.88
CA LYS A 53 -4.31 -10.67 -9.52
C LYS A 53 -3.13 -11.63 -9.43
N ASP A 54 -1.92 -11.10 -9.51
CA ASP A 54 -0.67 -11.87 -9.46
C ASP A 54 0.01 -11.79 -8.08
N ALA A 55 -0.69 -11.33 -7.04
CA ALA A 55 -0.14 -11.22 -5.70
C ALA A 55 0.02 -12.59 -5.04
N TYR A 56 1.03 -12.72 -4.19
CA TYR A 56 1.11 -13.81 -3.22
C TYR A 56 0.26 -13.43 -2.01
N LEU A 57 -0.61 -14.33 -1.58
CA LEU A 57 -1.52 -14.14 -0.46
C LEU A 57 -1.47 -15.36 0.44
N GLU A 58 -1.32 -15.13 1.74
CA GLU A 58 -1.44 -16.18 2.74
C GLU A 58 -2.22 -15.72 3.97
N ARG A 59 -2.89 -16.68 4.60
CA ARG A 59 -3.46 -16.55 5.94
C ARG A 59 -2.48 -17.11 6.93
N CYS A 60 -2.25 -16.38 8.00
CA CYS A 60 -1.31 -16.73 9.04
C CYS A 60 -1.97 -16.67 10.41
N ASN A 61 -1.48 -17.48 11.34
CA ASN A 61 -1.87 -17.40 12.74
C ASN A 61 -1.13 -16.25 13.42
N LYS A 62 -1.84 -15.37 14.13
CA LYS A 62 -1.23 -14.21 14.79
C LYS A 62 -0.28 -14.55 15.93
N GLU A 63 -0.59 -15.61 16.69
CA GLU A 63 0.20 -15.97 17.86
C GLU A 63 1.46 -16.74 17.48
N THR A 64 1.38 -17.61 16.46
CA THR A 64 2.49 -18.49 16.07
C THR A 64 3.25 -18.00 14.84
N GLU A 65 2.71 -17.01 14.11
CA GLU A 65 3.21 -16.54 12.81
C GLU A 65 3.26 -17.65 11.73
N GLU A 66 2.66 -18.81 11.98
CA GLU A 66 2.66 -19.92 11.04
C GLU A 66 1.62 -19.70 9.92
N THR A 67 2.03 -19.99 8.68
CA THR A 67 1.14 -20.04 7.53
C THR A 67 0.05 -21.10 7.74
N LEU A 68 -1.20 -20.68 7.75
CA LEU A 68 -2.38 -21.54 7.79
C LEU A 68 -2.75 -22.01 6.39
N SER A 69 -2.68 -21.12 5.40
CA SER A 69 -2.97 -21.44 4.00
C SER A 69 -2.41 -20.39 3.05
N ILE A 70 -2.01 -20.83 1.86
CA ILE A 70 -1.71 -19.95 0.73
C ILE A 70 -2.99 -19.85 -0.10
N GLU A 71 -3.49 -18.64 -0.27
CA GLU A 71 -4.77 -18.37 -0.89
C GLU A 71 -4.60 -17.84 -2.32
N SER A 72 -5.63 -18.04 -3.14
CA SER A 72 -5.69 -17.43 -4.48
C SER A 72 -6.30 -16.03 -4.42
N PHE A 73 -6.17 -15.26 -5.49
CA PHE A 73 -6.81 -13.95 -5.63
C PHE A 73 -8.33 -13.98 -5.34
N ALA A 74 -9.03 -15.07 -5.64
CA ALA A 74 -10.47 -15.22 -5.37
C ALA A 74 -10.81 -15.13 -3.86
N PHE A 75 -9.84 -15.35 -2.97
CA PHE A 75 -10.04 -15.17 -1.53
C PHE A 75 -10.28 -13.69 -1.18
N LEU A 76 -9.71 -12.76 -1.95
CA LEU A 76 -9.90 -11.32 -1.72
C LEU A 76 -11.34 -10.85 -2.03
N GLU A 77 -12.16 -11.68 -2.68
CA GLU A 77 -13.58 -11.40 -2.90
C GLU A 77 -14.44 -11.55 -1.62
N GLN A 78 -13.88 -12.13 -0.55
CA GLN A 78 -14.57 -12.22 0.74
C GLN A 78 -14.78 -10.81 1.34
N PRO A 79 -15.88 -10.60 2.08
CA PRO A 79 -16.06 -9.37 2.86
C PRO A 79 -14.93 -9.20 3.89
N ILE A 80 -14.53 -7.96 4.16
CA ILE A 80 -13.48 -7.68 5.15
C ILE A 80 -13.85 -8.16 6.57
N ASP A 81 -15.16 -8.26 6.85
CA ASP A 81 -15.71 -8.81 8.11
C ASP A 81 -15.29 -10.26 8.39
N TYR A 82 -14.70 -10.96 7.41
CA TYR A 82 -14.03 -12.24 7.59
C TYR A 82 -13.01 -12.17 8.74
N LEU A 83 -12.20 -11.11 8.80
CA LEU A 83 -11.15 -10.97 9.83
C LEU A 83 -11.74 -10.71 11.22
N GLN A 84 -12.91 -10.08 11.31
CA GLN A 84 -13.63 -9.94 12.58
C GLN A 84 -14.16 -11.29 13.08
N LYS A 85 -14.48 -12.21 12.17
CA LYS A 85 -14.91 -13.58 12.49
C LYS A 85 -13.72 -14.50 12.82
N GLN A 86 -12.55 -14.21 12.26
CA GLN A 86 -11.32 -14.98 12.42
C GLN A 86 -10.21 -14.13 13.06
N LYS A 87 -10.47 -13.57 14.25
CA LYS A 87 -9.56 -12.61 14.89
C LYS A 87 -8.17 -13.14 15.20
N ASN A 88 -7.99 -14.46 15.26
CA ASN A 88 -6.71 -15.11 15.46
C ASN A 88 -5.88 -15.22 14.15
N GLU A 89 -6.41 -14.75 13.02
CA GLU A 89 -5.76 -14.76 11.71
C GLU A 89 -5.35 -13.36 11.26
N PHE A 90 -4.25 -13.26 10.52
CA PHE A 90 -3.93 -12.11 9.70
C PHE A 90 -3.71 -12.53 8.24
N LEU A 91 -3.92 -11.60 7.31
CA LEU A 91 -3.60 -11.80 5.90
C LEU A 91 -2.27 -11.13 5.59
N TYR A 92 -1.38 -11.87 4.94
CA TYR A 92 -0.12 -11.34 4.42
C TYR A 92 -0.17 -11.33 2.90
N LEU A 93 0.08 -10.16 2.30
CA LEU A 93 0.04 -9.96 0.85
C LEU A 93 1.35 -9.34 0.34
N GLU A 94 2.00 -10.03 -0.61
CA GLU A 94 3.14 -9.51 -1.36
C GLU A 94 2.74 -9.19 -2.80
N SER A 95 3.21 -8.05 -3.30
CA SER A 95 2.95 -7.65 -4.67
C SER A 95 4.02 -6.70 -5.21
N ASN A 96 4.31 -6.82 -6.50
CA ASN A 96 5.16 -5.87 -7.23
C ASN A 96 4.64 -4.43 -7.14
N TRP A 97 3.34 -4.23 -6.90
CA TRP A 97 2.77 -2.90 -6.72
C TRP A 97 3.22 -2.26 -5.40
N PHE A 98 3.29 -3.02 -4.31
CA PHE A 98 3.85 -2.53 -3.06
C PHE A 98 5.35 -2.24 -3.20
N GLU A 99 6.07 -3.09 -3.92
CA GLU A 99 7.47 -2.82 -4.21
C GLU A 99 7.63 -1.51 -4.99
N LEU A 100 6.73 -1.15 -5.91
CA LEU A 100 6.81 0.14 -6.62
C LEU A 100 6.86 1.35 -5.66
N ILE A 101 6.14 1.28 -4.54
CA ILE A 101 6.04 2.35 -3.54
C ILE A 101 6.95 2.18 -2.31
N GLY A 102 7.85 1.19 -2.31
CA GLY A 102 8.77 1.01 -1.18
C GLY A 102 8.27 0.11 -0.07
N VAL A 103 7.19 -0.64 -0.28
CA VAL A 103 6.63 -1.56 0.70
C VAL A 103 6.95 -3.00 0.29
N ASP A 104 7.38 -3.81 1.24
CA ASP A 104 7.78 -5.20 0.95
C ASP A 104 6.57 -6.13 0.91
N ALA A 105 5.71 -6.01 1.92
CA ALA A 105 4.46 -6.73 2.05
C ALA A 105 3.49 -5.92 2.91
N VAL A 106 2.23 -6.33 2.90
CA VAL A 106 1.20 -5.79 3.77
C VAL A 106 0.60 -6.92 4.59
N SER A 107 0.62 -6.77 5.91
CA SER A 107 -0.19 -7.56 6.82
C SER A 107 -1.46 -6.80 7.20
N LEU A 108 -2.62 -7.45 7.10
CA LEU A 108 -3.92 -6.91 7.49
C LEU A 108 -4.55 -7.81 8.55
N GLU A 109 -4.94 -7.22 9.67
CA GLU A 109 -5.55 -7.95 10.78
C GLU A 109 -6.57 -7.12 11.56
N VAL A 110 -7.34 -7.76 12.45
CA VAL A 110 -8.18 -7.04 13.42
C VAL A 110 -7.48 -6.94 14.77
N SER A 111 -7.24 -5.74 15.28
CA SER A 111 -6.65 -5.49 16.59
C SER A 111 -7.41 -6.19 17.72
N ASP A 112 -6.72 -6.95 18.56
CA ASP A 112 -7.34 -7.58 19.74
C ASP A 112 -7.68 -6.55 20.84
N VAL A 113 -6.99 -5.41 20.84
CA VAL A 113 -7.14 -4.36 21.85
C VAL A 113 -8.21 -3.37 21.45
N PHE A 114 -8.20 -2.91 20.20
CA PHE A 114 -9.05 -1.82 19.73
C PHE A 114 -10.19 -2.28 18.82
N GLY A 115 -10.12 -3.50 18.28
CA GLY A 115 -11.10 -4.01 17.32
C GLY A 115 -11.02 -3.36 15.93
N THR A 116 -10.07 -2.45 15.70
CA THR A 116 -9.75 -1.81 14.41
C THR A 116 -9.10 -2.79 13.44
N TYR A 117 -9.18 -2.51 12.16
CA TYR A 117 -8.40 -3.19 11.13
C TYR A 117 -7.01 -2.55 11.08
N ASP A 118 -6.02 -3.26 11.59
CA ASP A 118 -4.64 -2.80 11.63
C ASP A 118 -3.88 -3.28 10.39
N VAL A 119 -3.12 -2.38 9.80
CA VAL A 119 -2.29 -2.59 8.62
C VAL A 119 -0.83 -2.40 9.02
N LEU A 120 -0.05 -3.47 8.92
CA LEU A 120 1.36 -3.49 9.30
C LEU A 120 2.22 -3.65 8.05
N VAL A 121 3.19 -2.74 7.88
CA VAL A 121 4.06 -2.70 6.69
C VAL A 121 5.51 -2.35 7.05
N GLY A 122 6.44 -2.93 6.29
CA GLY A 122 7.82 -2.45 6.23
C GLY A 122 7.99 -1.45 5.09
N LEU A 123 8.27 -0.18 5.41
CA LEU A 123 8.45 0.90 4.44
C LEU A 123 9.93 1.28 4.26
N LYS A 124 10.45 1.03 3.05
CA LYS A 124 11.82 1.38 2.63
C LYS A 124 11.96 2.89 2.39
N MET A 125 12.30 3.62 3.44
CA MET A 125 12.52 5.06 3.37
C MET A 125 13.65 5.52 4.31
N GLN A 126 14.51 6.43 3.85
CA GLN A 126 15.66 6.91 4.64
C GLN A 126 15.19 7.64 5.91
N GLN A 127 15.91 7.46 7.02
CA GLN A 127 15.56 8.04 8.32
C GLN A 127 15.38 9.57 8.30
N LYS A 128 16.09 10.28 7.40
CA LYS A 128 15.97 11.74 7.25
C LYS A 128 14.55 12.23 6.94
N PHE A 129 13.68 11.36 6.43
CA PHE A 129 12.29 11.68 6.12
C PHE A 129 11.33 11.50 7.32
N GLN A 130 11.84 11.14 8.50
CA GLN A 130 11.03 10.87 9.70
C GLN A 130 10.00 11.97 9.99
N SER A 131 10.43 13.24 10.00
CA SER A 131 9.54 14.35 10.34
C SER A 131 8.41 14.48 9.33
N SER A 132 8.75 14.49 8.04
CA SER A 132 7.76 14.59 6.95
C SER A 132 6.82 13.39 6.92
N LEU A 133 7.31 12.18 7.21
CA LEU A 133 6.48 10.97 7.28
C LEU A 133 5.47 11.04 8.42
N LYS A 134 5.91 11.43 9.63
CA LYS A 134 5.00 11.60 10.78
C LYS A 134 3.95 12.68 10.53
N GLU A 135 4.36 13.79 9.95
CA GLU A 135 3.45 14.90 9.63
C GLU A 135 2.41 14.47 8.58
N THR A 136 2.85 13.83 7.50
CA THR A 136 1.96 13.32 6.45
C THR A 136 0.98 12.30 7.01
N LEU A 137 1.43 11.29 7.77
CA LEU A 137 0.53 10.31 8.40
C LEU A 137 -0.49 10.97 9.32
N SER A 138 -0.09 11.99 10.08
CA SER A 138 -0.98 12.71 11.00
C SER A 138 -2.05 13.54 10.28
N GLU A 139 -1.77 14.01 9.06
CA GLU A 139 -2.71 14.73 8.20
C GLU A 139 -3.67 13.81 7.45
N GLU A 140 -3.19 12.64 7.03
CA GLU A 140 -3.96 11.69 6.22
C GLU A 140 -4.91 10.80 7.03
N LEU A 141 -4.54 10.49 8.27
CA LEU A 141 -5.38 9.67 9.15
C LEU A 141 -6.31 10.61 9.93
N GLN A 142 -7.60 10.30 9.99
CA GLN A 142 -8.60 11.11 10.71
C GLN A 142 -8.67 10.73 12.20
N GLY A 143 -9.18 11.62 13.07
CA GLY A 143 -9.44 11.32 14.49
C GLY A 143 -8.31 11.69 15.48
N ASP A 144 -8.62 11.58 16.77
CA ASP A 144 -7.75 12.00 17.89
C ASP A 144 -7.00 10.83 18.58
N ASP A 145 -7.32 9.59 18.22
CA ASP A 145 -6.77 8.38 18.84
C ASP A 145 -5.36 8.01 18.30
N ALA A 146 -4.78 6.93 18.84
CA ALA A 146 -3.51 6.37 18.39
C ALA A 146 -3.67 5.73 16.99
N ARG A 147 -3.61 6.56 15.94
CA ARG A 147 -3.87 6.20 14.54
C ARG A 147 -2.77 5.39 13.87
N PHE A 148 -1.53 5.54 14.35
CA PHE A 148 -0.37 4.87 13.78
C PHE A 148 0.78 4.72 14.77
N GLU A 149 1.61 3.71 14.54
CA GLU A 149 2.90 3.52 15.16
C GLU A 149 4.00 3.52 14.09
N LEU A 150 5.14 4.12 14.42
CA LEU A 150 6.23 4.29 13.46
C LEU A 150 7.59 4.10 14.16
N ILE A 151 8.26 3.00 13.86
CA ILE A 151 9.57 2.62 14.42
C ILE A 151 10.59 2.49 13.29
N PHE A 152 11.77 3.10 13.44
CA PHE A 152 12.84 2.94 12.46
C PHE A 152 13.74 1.75 12.82
N ASN A 153 13.74 0.73 11.98
CA ASN A 153 14.66 -0.39 12.10
C ASN A 153 16.00 -0.02 11.45
N GLN A 154 17.00 0.30 12.29
CA GLN A 154 18.34 0.69 11.83
C GLN A 154 19.09 -0.44 11.11
N LYS A 155 18.77 -1.70 11.42
CA LYS A 155 19.46 -2.87 10.85
C LYS A 155 19.07 -3.06 9.39
N ASP A 156 17.78 -2.93 9.11
CA ASP A 156 17.21 -3.19 7.77
C ASP A 156 17.03 -1.90 6.96
N GLY A 157 17.15 -0.72 7.62
CA GLY A 157 17.02 0.59 6.99
C GLY A 157 15.58 0.88 6.55
N MET A 158 14.61 0.34 7.29
CA MET A 158 13.18 0.43 7.00
C MET A 158 12.40 0.98 8.19
N TRP A 159 11.20 1.47 7.90
CA TRP A 159 10.24 1.85 8.91
C TRP A 159 9.23 0.72 9.10
N ASP A 160 9.09 0.27 10.34
CA ASP A 160 7.96 -0.56 10.75
C ASP A 160 6.80 0.41 11.01
N LEU A 161 5.80 0.38 10.14
CA LEU A 161 4.64 1.25 10.15
C LEU A 161 3.39 0.41 10.40
N ASN A 162 2.69 0.72 11.48
CA ASN A 162 1.38 0.18 11.77
C ASN A 162 0.37 1.33 11.66
N ILE A 163 -0.73 1.14 10.95
CA ILE A 163 -1.84 2.11 10.87
C ILE A 163 -3.15 1.39 11.16
N ALA A 164 -4.07 2.08 11.85
CA ALA A 164 -5.45 1.63 11.93
C ALA A 164 -6.20 2.14 10.67
N LEU A 165 -6.61 1.20 9.81
CA LEU A 165 -7.27 1.45 8.53
C LEU A 165 -8.60 2.17 8.70
N ASP A 166 -9.26 1.98 9.85
CA ASP A 166 -10.50 2.67 10.27
C ASP A 166 -10.41 4.19 10.20
N TYR A 167 -9.20 4.76 10.27
CA TYR A 167 -8.96 6.20 10.22
C TYR A 167 -8.58 6.71 8.82
N VAL A 168 -8.55 5.84 7.81
CA VAL A 168 -8.37 6.24 6.40
C VAL A 168 -9.73 6.67 5.85
N GLU A 169 -9.81 7.87 5.27
CA GLU A 169 -11.07 8.48 4.82
C GLU A 169 -11.88 7.60 3.85
N GLU A 170 -11.17 6.90 2.96
CA GLU A 170 -11.78 6.06 1.93
C GLU A 170 -12.23 4.68 2.46
N PHE A 171 -11.92 4.33 3.71
CA PHE A 171 -12.24 3.03 4.29
C PHE A 171 -13.66 2.97 4.87
N ASN A 172 -14.31 1.81 4.71
CA ASN A 172 -15.51 1.42 5.43
C ASN A 172 -15.61 -0.11 5.54
N GLU A 173 -16.37 -0.62 6.50
CA GLU A 173 -16.45 -2.07 6.77
C GLU A 173 -17.34 -2.85 5.79
N GLU A 174 -18.04 -2.19 4.85
CA GLU A 174 -18.94 -2.84 3.89
C GLU A 174 -18.24 -3.25 2.58
N ILE A 175 -16.89 -3.29 2.59
CA ILE A 175 -16.05 -3.61 1.42
C ILE A 175 -15.51 -5.04 1.46
N THR A 176 -15.01 -5.50 0.31
CA THR A 176 -14.24 -6.76 0.22
C THR A 176 -12.80 -6.58 0.72
N LEU A 177 -12.12 -7.70 0.97
CA LEU A 177 -10.68 -7.69 1.24
C LEU A 177 -9.88 -7.07 0.08
N GLU A 178 -10.27 -7.34 -1.17
CA GLU A 178 -9.65 -6.73 -2.34
C GLU A 178 -9.73 -5.20 -2.28
N GLU A 179 -10.93 -4.68 -2.03
CA GLU A 179 -11.19 -3.25 -1.93
C GLU A 179 -10.43 -2.64 -0.76
N ALA A 180 -10.29 -3.35 0.36
CA ALA A 180 -9.46 -2.92 1.48
C ALA A 180 -7.97 -2.81 1.08
N PHE A 181 -7.41 -3.79 0.38
CA PHE A 181 -6.03 -3.71 -0.12
C PHE A 181 -5.84 -2.61 -1.16
N LEU A 182 -6.86 -2.27 -1.95
CA LEU A 182 -6.82 -1.12 -2.86
C LEU A 182 -6.77 0.21 -2.07
N VAL A 183 -7.60 0.36 -1.03
CA VAL A 183 -7.57 1.53 -0.14
C VAL A 183 -6.20 1.65 0.54
N ILE A 184 -5.65 0.55 1.04
CA ILE A 184 -4.31 0.51 1.66
C ILE A 184 -3.26 0.98 0.65
N TYR A 185 -3.29 0.46 -0.57
CA TYR A 185 -2.34 0.86 -1.61
C TYR A 185 -2.42 2.35 -1.93
N GLN A 186 -3.64 2.87 -2.13
CA GLN A 186 -3.89 4.28 -2.42
C GLN A 186 -3.37 5.18 -1.31
N PHE A 187 -3.67 4.83 -0.06
CA PHE A 187 -3.18 5.54 1.11
C PHE A 187 -1.65 5.55 1.15
N LEU A 188 -1.00 4.39 1.04
CA LEU A 188 0.46 4.28 1.11
C LEU A 188 1.14 5.02 -0.06
N PHE A 189 0.57 4.94 -1.26
CA PHE A 189 1.06 5.68 -2.42
C PHE A 189 1.04 7.20 -2.15
N LYS A 190 -0.09 7.71 -1.67
CA LYS A 190 -0.29 9.13 -1.33
C LYS A 190 0.68 9.60 -0.26
N VAL A 191 0.87 8.81 0.81
CA VAL A 191 1.83 9.10 1.88
C VAL A 191 3.25 9.19 1.33
N VAL A 192 3.69 8.20 0.56
CA VAL A 192 5.06 8.16 0.00
C VAL A 192 5.29 9.32 -0.97
N ASP A 193 4.31 9.64 -1.81
CA ASP A 193 4.40 10.77 -2.73
C ASP A 193 4.56 12.11 -1.98
N ARG A 194 3.66 12.40 -1.04
CA ARG A 194 3.69 13.65 -0.25
C ARG A 194 4.99 13.81 0.55
N VAL A 195 5.50 12.73 1.14
CA VAL A 195 6.78 12.78 1.87
C VAL A 195 7.94 13.13 0.94
N GLU A 196 7.95 12.58 -0.28
CA GLU A 196 8.97 12.92 -1.26
C GLU A 196 8.82 14.33 -1.82
N GLU A 197 7.59 14.79 -2.06
CA GLU A 197 7.30 16.15 -2.51
C GLU A 197 7.83 17.19 -1.53
N ARG A 198 7.48 17.05 -0.24
CA ARG A 198 7.94 17.94 0.86
C ARG A 198 9.46 18.00 1.00
N SER A 199 10.17 16.97 0.54
CA SER A 199 11.63 16.94 0.61
C SER A 199 12.34 17.63 -0.54
N ARG A 200 11.60 18.01 -1.60
CA ARG A 200 12.11 18.74 -2.77
C ARG A 200 11.95 20.25 -2.63
N THR A 201 11.04 20.69 -1.76
CA THR A 201 10.81 22.09 -1.37
C THR A 201 11.76 22.52 -0.27
#